data_AF-X0QSL2-F1
#
_entry.id   AF-X0QSL2-F1
#
_cell.length_a   1.000
_cell.length_b   1.000
_cell.length_c   1.000
_cell.angle_alpha   90.00
_cell.angle_beta   90.00
_cell.angle_gamma   90.00
#
_symmetry.space_group_name_H-M   'P 1'
#
loop_
_entity.id
_entity.type
_entity.pdbx_description
1 polymer ?
#
loop_
_entity_poly.entity_id
_entity_poly.type
_entity_poly.pdbx_seq_one_letter_code
_entity_poly.pdbx_strand_id
1 'polypeptide(L)'
;MNKNLDKPVLYFGLPGNPLSTVVGTLQFVIPVLWQMSGASVSEQPMPLTIKAKLISDIRKSPGRKDFQRGVLSRDETGHYQVECFSRQQSHRIKQLSRANCFIVLDKDSGNVAAGNDVVVQPFPWLHR
;
A
#
# COMPACT_ATOMS: atom_id res chain seq x y z
N MET A 1 2.22 -3.25 -34.37
CA MET A 1 1.58 -3.58 -33.08
C MET A 1 0.07 -3.49 -33.26
N ASN A 2 -0.62 -4.60 -32.99
CA ASN A 2 -2.09 -4.79 -32.97
C ASN A 2 -2.88 -4.39 -34.24
N LYS A 3 -2.78 -5.18 -35.31
CA LYS A 3 -3.84 -5.27 -36.33
C LYS A 3 -4.41 -6.69 -36.25
N ASN A 4 -5.70 -6.84 -35.92
CA ASN A 4 -6.48 -8.09 -35.71
C ASN A 4 -6.60 -8.60 -34.26
N LEU A 5 -7.21 -7.82 -33.36
CA LEU A 5 -7.78 -8.35 -32.13
C LEU A 5 -9.25 -7.92 -32.06
N ASP A 6 -10.18 -8.88 -32.11
CA ASP A 6 -11.64 -8.64 -31.98
C ASP A 6 -12.04 -8.20 -30.56
N LYS A 7 -11.12 -8.27 -29.59
CA LYS A 7 -11.30 -7.81 -28.22
C LYS A 7 -10.12 -6.92 -27.80
N PRO A 8 -10.37 -5.76 -27.16
CA PRO A 8 -9.30 -4.90 -26.67
C PRO A 8 -8.46 -5.61 -25.60
N VAL A 9 -7.14 -5.51 -25.71
CA VAL A 9 -6.19 -6.03 -24.71
C VAL A 9 -5.70 -4.87 -23.85
N LEU A 10 -5.91 -4.95 -22.53
CA LEU A 10 -5.36 -3.97 -21.60
C LEU A 10 -3.89 -4.29 -21.30
N TYR A 11 -3.06 -3.25 -21.31
CA TYR A 11 -1.64 -3.33 -21.00
C TYR A 11 -1.32 -2.46 -19.78
N PHE A 12 -0.67 -3.04 -18.78
CA PHE A 12 -0.23 -2.34 -17.56
C PHE A 12 1.29 -2.26 -17.52
N GLY A 13 1.83 -1.08 -17.86
CA GLY A 13 3.26 -0.80 -17.73
C GLY A 13 3.63 -0.46 -16.30
N LEU A 14 3.98 -1.46 -15.49
CA LEU A 14 4.41 -1.24 -14.11
C LEU A 14 5.88 -0.76 -14.06
N PRO A 15 6.24 0.11 -13.10
CA PRO A 15 7.61 0.57 -12.93
C PRO A 15 8.53 -0.58 -12.50
N GLY A 16 9.82 -0.51 -12.87
CA GLY A 16 10.82 -1.53 -12.49
C GLY A 16 11.21 -1.52 -11.01
N ASN A 17 10.72 -0.56 -10.23
CA ASN A 17 10.95 -0.52 -8.79
C ASN A 17 9.99 -1.48 -8.05
N PRO A 18 10.48 -2.47 -7.28
CA PRO A 18 9.62 -3.50 -6.68
C PRO A 18 8.50 -2.95 -5.79
N LEU A 19 8.76 -1.91 -5.00
CA LEU A 19 7.72 -1.30 -4.17
C LEU A 19 6.68 -0.60 -5.05
N SER A 20 7.12 0.18 -6.03
CA SER A 20 6.22 0.87 -6.94
C SER A 20 5.40 -0.10 -7.79
N THR A 21 5.98 -1.25 -8.18
CA THR A 21 5.26 -2.36 -8.83
C THR A 21 4.14 -2.87 -7.92
N VAL A 22 4.45 -3.18 -6.66
CA VAL A 22 3.46 -3.74 -5.72
C VAL A 22 2.33 -2.75 -5.42
N VAL A 23 2.67 -1.47 -5.18
CA VAL A 23 1.67 -0.41 -4.99
C VAL A 23 0.83 -0.26 -6.26
N GLY A 24 1.45 -0.25 -7.43
CA GLY A 24 0.77 -0.17 -8.72
C GLY A 24 -0.20 -1.34 -8.94
N THR A 25 0.24 -2.56 -8.64
CA THR A 25 -0.58 -3.76 -8.74
C THR A 25 -1.78 -3.70 -7.81
N LEU A 26 -1.56 -3.39 -6.53
CA LEU A 26 -2.63 -3.42 -5.53
C LEU A 26 -3.64 -2.29 -5.69
N GLN A 27 -3.19 -1.09 -6.04
CA GLN A 27 -4.07 0.09 -6.13
C GLN A 27 -4.75 0.24 -7.50
N PHE A 28 -4.21 -0.37 -8.56
CA PHE A 28 -4.75 -0.20 -9.93
C PHE A 28 -5.05 -1.52 -10.62
N VAL A 29 -4.08 -2.44 -10.71
CA VAL A 29 -4.25 -3.67 -11.52
C VAL A 29 -5.31 -4.58 -10.91
N ILE A 30 -5.27 -4.85 -9.59
CA ILE A 30 -6.23 -5.73 -8.91
C ILE A 30 -7.67 -5.21 -9.04
N PRO A 31 -7.97 -3.92 -8.77
CA PRO A 31 -9.31 -3.37 -9.02
C PRO A 31 -9.79 -3.55 -10.46
N VAL A 32 -8.93 -3.33 -11.46
CA VAL A 32 -9.31 -3.52 -12.87
C VAL A 32 -9.58 -4.99 -13.19
N LEU A 33 -8.78 -5.93 -12.66
CA LEU A 33 -9.04 -7.36 -12.84
C LEU A 33 -10.39 -7.79 -12.25
N TRP A 34 -10.79 -7.23 -11.11
CA TRP A 34 -12.12 -7.46 -10.54
C TRP A 34 -13.23 -6.92 -11.45
N GLN A 35 -13.09 -5.69 -11.93
CA GLN A 35 -14.06 -5.10 -12.87
C GLN A 35 -14.20 -5.93 -14.15
N MET A 36 -13.07 -6.39 -14.71
CA MET A 36 -13.06 -7.24 -15.90
C MET A 36 -13.67 -8.62 -15.67
N SER A 37 -13.68 -9.10 -14.42
CA SER A 37 -14.32 -10.36 -14.04
C SER A 37 -15.85 -10.23 -13.87
N GLY A 38 -16.41 -9.03 -14.10
CA GLY A 38 -17.84 -8.77 -13.97
C GLY A 38 -18.28 -8.37 -12.57
N ALA A 39 -17.35 -8.20 -11.62
CA ALA A 39 -17.69 -7.78 -10.26
C ALA A 39 -18.14 -6.31 -10.23
N SER A 40 -19.32 -6.06 -9.68
CA SER A 40 -19.80 -4.70 -9.37
C SER A 40 -18.90 -4.04 -8.33
N VAL A 41 -18.91 -2.71 -8.28
CA VAL A 41 -18.09 -1.94 -7.32
C VAL A 41 -18.33 -2.36 -5.87
N SER A 42 -19.57 -2.75 -5.53
CA SER A 42 -19.95 -3.24 -4.19
C SER A 42 -19.40 -4.63 -3.85
N GLU A 43 -19.09 -5.44 -4.86
CA GLU A 43 -18.54 -6.80 -4.69
C GLU A 43 -17.01 -6.80 -4.65
N GLN A 44 -16.38 -5.67 -4.98
CA GLN A 44 -14.93 -5.56 -4.98
C GLN A 44 -14.40 -5.53 -3.55
N PRO A 45 -13.36 -6.33 -3.22
CA PRO A 45 -12.74 -6.28 -1.92
C PRO A 45 -12.17 -4.87 -1.67
N MET A 46 -12.76 -4.14 -0.73
CA MET A 46 -12.17 -2.89 -0.27
C MET A 46 -10.86 -3.18 0.46
N PRO A 47 -9.79 -2.38 0.23
CA PRO A 47 -8.58 -2.53 1.01
C PRO A 47 -8.89 -2.37 2.49
N LEU A 48 -8.56 -3.39 3.29
CA LEU A 48 -8.66 -3.31 4.74
C LEU A 48 -7.82 -2.13 5.22
N THR A 49 -8.44 -1.23 5.97
CA THR A 49 -7.75 -0.09 6.60
C THR A 49 -7.89 -0.16 8.10
N ILE A 50 -6.78 0.07 8.80
CA ILE A 50 -6.71 0.03 10.27
C ILE A 50 -6.10 1.35 10.73
N LYS A 51 -6.63 1.92 11.81
CA LYS A 51 -5.97 3.02 12.52
C LYS A 51 -4.95 2.41 13.49
N ALA A 52 -3.70 2.85 13.41
CA ALA A 52 -2.61 2.38 14.26
C ALA A 52 -1.80 3.56 14.79
N LYS A 53 -1.28 3.43 16.02
CA LYS A 53 -0.34 4.41 16.59
C LYS A 53 1.02 4.28 15.93
N LEU A 54 1.56 5.39 15.47
CA LEU A 54 2.90 5.44 14.89
C LEU A 54 3.97 5.36 15.98
N ILE A 55 4.92 4.42 15.87
CA ILE A 55 5.99 4.24 16.87
C ILE A 55 7.22 5.09 16.56
N SER A 56 7.44 5.43 15.28
CA SER A 56 8.62 6.15 14.80
C SER A 56 8.24 7.31 13.89
N ASP A 57 8.92 8.46 14.04
CA ASP A 57 8.67 9.64 13.23
C ASP A 57 8.77 9.34 11.73
N ILE A 58 7.81 9.88 10.97
CA ILE A 58 7.82 9.83 9.52
C ILE A 58 8.14 11.19 8.95
N ARG A 59 9.17 11.22 8.10
CA ARG A 59 9.43 12.37 7.23
C ARG A 59 8.65 12.24 5.94
N LYS A 60 7.92 13.29 5.60
CA LYS A 60 7.12 13.37 4.38
C LYS A 60 7.06 14.81 3.90
N SER A 61 7.26 14.99 2.60
CA SER A 61 6.97 16.24 1.91
C SER A 61 5.56 16.19 1.31
N PRO A 62 4.76 17.26 1.47
CA PRO A 62 3.48 17.40 0.77
C PRO A 62 3.65 17.33 -0.75
N GLY A 63 2.57 16.96 -1.44
CA GLY A 63 2.47 17.00 -2.90
C GLY A 63 2.17 15.65 -3.57
N ARG A 64 2.34 14.53 -2.86
CA ARG A 64 1.98 13.20 -3.36
C ARG A 64 1.47 12.29 -2.25
N LYS A 65 0.56 11.39 -2.56
CA LYS A 65 0.16 10.32 -1.64
C LYS A 65 1.32 9.34 -1.50
N ASP A 66 1.76 9.06 -0.27
CA ASP A 66 2.88 8.15 -0.01
C ASP A 66 2.37 6.86 0.61
N PHE A 67 2.83 5.74 0.07
CA PHE A 67 2.64 4.40 0.62
C PHE A 67 3.98 3.95 1.22
N GLN A 68 4.20 4.26 2.50
CA GLN A 68 5.42 3.84 3.20
C GLN A 68 5.27 2.42 3.71
N ARG A 69 6.35 1.66 3.78
CA ARG A 69 6.31 0.29 4.33
C ARG A 69 6.37 0.33 5.83
N GLY A 70 5.53 -0.47 6.50
CA GLY A 70 5.52 -0.59 7.95
C GLY A 70 5.38 -2.03 8.44
N VAL A 71 5.60 -2.18 9.74
CA VAL A 71 5.28 -3.39 10.50
C VAL A 71 4.17 -3.05 11.50
N LEU A 72 2.95 -3.48 11.17
CA LEU A 72 1.79 -3.45 12.04
C LEU A 72 1.92 -4.56 13.08
N SER A 73 1.76 -4.19 14.34
CA SER A 73 1.69 -5.11 15.48
C SER A 73 0.62 -4.64 16.47
N ARG A 74 0.38 -5.41 17.52
CA ARG A 74 -0.42 -4.98 18.68
C ARG A 74 0.51 -4.77 19.87
N ASP A 75 0.23 -3.75 20.66
CA ASP A 75 0.92 -3.54 21.94
C ASP A 75 0.39 -4.50 23.03
N GLU A 76 0.97 -4.40 24.23
CA GLU A 76 0.60 -5.22 25.40
C GLU A 76 -0.86 -5.01 25.84
N THR A 77 -1.45 -3.87 25.48
CA THR A 77 -2.85 -3.52 25.79
C THR A 77 -3.82 -3.90 24.68
N GLY A 78 -3.31 -4.47 23.57
CA GLY A 78 -4.10 -4.91 22.42
C GLY A 78 -4.37 -3.83 21.37
N HIS A 79 -3.85 -2.60 21.53
CA HIS A 79 -4.02 -1.54 20.54
C HIS A 79 -3.07 -1.74 19.36
N TYR A 80 -3.53 -1.35 18.17
CA TYR A 80 -2.70 -1.41 16.96
C TYR A 80 -1.63 -0.33 16.96
N GLN A 81 -0.40 -0.74 16.66
CA GLN A 81 0.75 0.13 16.50
C GLN A 81 1.53 -0.23 15.24
N VAL A 82 2.19 0.76 14.64
CA VAL A 82 2.96 0.57 13.41
C VAL A 82 4.34 1.21 13.51
N GLU A 83 5.35 0.44 13.18
CA GLU A 83 6.72 0.94 13.02
C GLU A 83 7.00 1.20 11.55
N CYS A 84 7.46 2.42 11.23
CA CYS A 84 7.99 2.73 9.91
C CYS A 84 9.48 2.35 9.84
N PHE A 85 9.91 1.69 8.78
CA PHE A 85 11.35 1.41 8.60
C PHE A 85 12.13 2.71 8.48
N SER A 86 13.19 2.86 9.28
CA SER A 86 14.06 4.05 9.35
C SER A 86 14.69 4.51 8.03
N ARG A 87 14.73 3.64 6.99
CA ARG A 87 15.20 3.98 5.64
C ARG A 87 14.21 3.47 4.60
N GLN A 88 13.38 4.34 4.02
CA GLN A 88 12.36 3.95 3.03
C GLN A 88 12.88 3.86 1.58
N GLN A 89 14.17 3.58 1.35
CA GLN A 89 14.70 3.50 -0.02
C GLN A 89 13.98 2.38 -0.81
N SER A 90 13.47 2.73 -1.99
CA SER A 90 12.54 1.89 -2.76
C SER A 90 13.23 0.69 -3.45
N HIS A 91 14.57 0.65 -3.54
CA HIS A 91 15.34 -0.44 -4.17
C HIS A 91 15.58 -1.65 -3.25
N ARG A 92 15.13 -1.63 -2.00
CA ARG A 92 15.44 -2.68 -1.01
C ARG A 92 14.29 -3.67 -0.85
N ILE A 93 14.32 -4.76 -1.62
CA ILE A 93 13.40 -5.89 -1.53
C ILE A 93 13.34 -6.46 -0.10
N LYS A 94 14.46 -6.47 0.62
CA LYS A 94 14.56 -6.92 2.02
C LYS A 94 13.56 -6.23 2.96
N GLN A 95 13.23 -4.96 2.71
CA GLN A 95 12.27 -4.22 3.54
C GLN A 95 10.83 -4.55 3.17
N LEU A 96 10.55 -4.78 1.88
CA LEU A 96 9.24 -5.25 1.46
C LEU A 96 8.95 -6.63 2.06
N SER A 97 9.94 -7.54 2.07
CA SER A 97 9.81 -8.86 2.68
C SER A 97 9.57 -8.83 4.20
N ARG A 98 10.00 -7.78 4.90
CA ARG A 98 9.77 -7.59 6.34
C ARG A 98 8.50 -6.80 6.65
N ALA A 99 8.00 -6.04 5.68
CA ALA A 99 6.81 -5.24 5.84
C ALA A 99 5.56 -6.12 5.81
N ASN A 100 4.54 -5.71 6.55
CA ASN A 100 3.24 -6.38 6.55
C ASN A 100 2.09 -5.39 6.26
N CYS A 101 2.40 -4.11 6.06
CA CYS A 101 1.40 -3.12 5.71
C CYS A 101 2.04 -1.94 4.96
N PHE A 102 1.18 -1.17 4.29
CA PHE A 102 1.48 0.21 3.95
C PHE A 102 0.97 1.16 5.04
N ILE A 103 1.78 2.15 5.39
CA ILE A 103 1.34 3.36 6.07
C ILE A 103 0.91 4.33 4.97
N VAL A 104 -0.35 4.71 4.96
CA VAL A 104 -0.96 5.54 3.91
C VAL A 104 -0.96 6.98 4.37
N LEU A 105 -0.19 7.82 3.68
CA LEU A 105 -0.06 9.23 3.99
C LEU A 105 -0.65 10.04 2.84
N ASP A 106 -1.66 10.85 3.14
CA ASP A 106 -2.36 11.63 2.13
C ASP A 106 -1.49 12.64 1.40
N LYS A 107 -1.98 13.10 0.26
CA LYS A 107 -1.23 13.98 -0.64
C LYS A 107 -0.70 15.24 0.07
N ASP A 108 -1.54 15.82 0.90
CA ASP A 108 -1.29 17.12 1.52
C ASP A 108 -0.72 16.99 2.94
N SER A 109 -0.47 15.77 3.43
CA SER A 109 0.11 15.58 4.75
C SER A 109 1.61 15.86 4.78
N GLY A 110 2.08 16.41 5.89
CA GLY A 110 3.49 16.65 6.17
C GLY A 110 4.11 15.52 7.01
N ASN A 111 5.17 15.86 7.75
CA ASN A 111 5.77 14.95 8.71
C ASN A 111 4.73 14.48 9.75
N VAL A 112 4.87 13.23 10.20
CA VAL A 112 4.01 12.66 11.24
C VAL A 112 4.89 12.24 12.41
N ALA A 113 4.58 12.73 13.61
CA ALA A 113 5.33 12.40 14.81
C ALA A 113 4.90 11.05 15.40
N ALA A 114 5.82 10.37 16.07
CA ALA A 114 5.50 9.21 16.89
C ALA A 114 4.39 9.54 17.91
N GLY A 115 3.53 8.55 18.18
CA GLY A 115 2.35 8.65 19.02
C GLY A 115 1.08 9.11 18.29
N ASN A 116 1.19 9.66 17.07
CA ASN A 116 0.03 10.03 16.26
C ASN A 116 -0.61 8.81 15.60
N ASP A 117 -1.92 8.90 15.36
CA ASP A 117 -2.65 7.86 14.64
C ASP A 117 -2.43 8.01 13.12
N VAL A 118 -2.14 6.89 12.47
CA VAL A 118 -2.00 6.79 11.01
C VAL A 118 -2.92 5.71 10.48
N VAL A 119 -3.32 5.84 9.21
CA VAL A 119 -4.05 4.79 8.51
C VAL A 119 -3.04 3.82 7.90
N VAL A 120 -3.22 2.54 8.17
CA VAL A 120 -2.43 1.47 7.56
C VAL A 120 -3.32 0.54 6.72
N GLN A 121 -2.74 0.01 5.65
CA GLN A 121 -3.32 -1.01 4.78
C GLN A 121 -2.50 -2.30 4.92
N PRO A 122 -2.97 -3.30 5.67
CA PRO A 122 -2.32 -4.60 5.73
C PRO A 122 -2.19 -5.22 4.34
N PHE A 123 -1.11 -5.95 4.09
CA PHE A 123 -0.97 -6.66 2.83
C PHE A 123 -1.97 -7.82 2.73
N PRO A 124 -2.58 -8.04 1.56
CA PRO A 124 -3.65 -9.03 1.40
C PRO A 124 -3.17 -10.48 1.55
N TRP A 125 -1.86 -10.76 1.50
CA TRP A 125 -1.30 -12.10 1.66
C TRP A 125 -0.93 -12.44 3.11
N LEU A 126 -1.27 -11.58 4.08
CA LEU A 126 -1.04 -11.85 5.50
C LEU A 126 -2.25 -12.54 6.10
N HIS A 127 -2.45 -13.78 5.67
CA HIS A 127 -3.34 -14.69 6.36
C HIS A 127 -2.48 -15.63 7.20
N ARG A 128 -2.57 -15.48 8.52
CA ARG A 128 -2.30 -16.54 9.49
C ARG A 128 -3.63 -16.96 10.07
#